data_AF-A0A3G2Z7E7-F1
#
_entry.id   AF-A0A3G2Z7E7-F1
#
_cell.length_a   1.000
_cell.length_b   1.000
_cell.length_c   1.000
_cell.angle_alpha   90.00
_cell.angle_beta   90.00
_cell.angle_gamma   90.00
#
_symmetry.space_group_name_H-M   'P 1'
#
loop_
_entity.id
_entity.type
_entity.pdbx_description
1 polymer ?
#
loop_
_entity_poly.entity_id
_entity_poly.type
_entity_poly.pdbx_seq_one_letter_code
_entity_poly.pdbx_strand_id
1 'polypeptide(L)'
;MSSSLFFFIFVPILAFVLLLINFIFAPHNPYIEKRSVFECGYHSFLGQNRTQFSISFFIFALLFLLFDLEILLVYPYIVSAYTNGVYGLFIMLMFFIALTIGLGFE
;
A
#
# COMPACT_ATOMS: atom_id res chain seq x y z
N MET A 1 10.85 27.53 9.87
CA MET A 1 10.53 26.21 9.28
C MET A 1 9.69 26.43 8.05
N SER A 2 9.95 25.73 6.94
CA SER A 2 9.03 25.77 5.79
C SER A 2 7.66 25.24 6.21
N SER A 3 6.59 25.76 5.59
CA SER A 3 5.21 25.31 5.86
C SER A 3 5.07 23.78 5.72
N SER A 4 5.74 23.19 4.73
CA SER A 4 5.78 21.73 4.54
C SER A 4 6.40 20.97 5.72
N LEU A 5 7.54 21.45 6.23
CA LEU A 5 8.24 20.80 7.34
C LEU A 5 7.43 20.90 8.64
N PHE A 6 6.67 21.98 8.82
CA PHE A 6 5.71 22.10 9.92
C PHE A 6 4.64 21.00 9.85
N PHE A 7 4.00 20.79 8.69
CA PHE A 7 2.95 19.77 8.54
C PHE A 7 3.48 18.34 8.75
N PHE A 8 4.66 18.02 8.22
CA PHE A 8 5.26 16.69 8.41
C PHE A 8 5.50 16.33 9.89
N ILE A 9 5.78 17.34 10.73
CA ILE A 9 6.00 17.14 12.17
C ILE A 9 4.68 17.20 12.93
N PHE A 10 3.81 18.14 12.59
CA PHE A 10 2.56 18.39 13.33
C PHE A 10 1.56 17.24 13.23
N VAL A 11 1.37 16.65 12.04
CA VAL A 11 0.38 15.59 11.81
C VAL A 11 0.61 14.34 12.70
N PRO A 12 1.81 13.72 12.74
CA PRO A 12 2.03 12.56 13.60
C PRO A 12 1.95 12.91 15.10
N ILE A 13 2.40 14.10 15.49
CA ILE A 13 2.29 14.57 16.88
C ILE A 13 0.82 14.69 17.28
N LEU A 14 0.00 15.31 16.43
CA LEU A 14 -1.44 15.45 16.68
C LEU A 14 -2.11 14.08 16.83
N ALA A 15 -1.80 13.13 15.94
CA ALA A 15 -2.32 11.76 16.03
C ALA A 15 -1.95 11.10 17.36
N PHE A 16 -0.71 11.27 17.83
CA PHE A 16 -0.24 10.72 19.10
C PHE A 16 -0.90 11.39 20.31
N VAL A 17 -1.08 12.71 20.27
CA VAL A 17 -1.78 13.48 21.32
C VAL A 17 -3.23 13.02 21.44
N LEU A 18 -3.94 12.86 20.33
CA LEU A 18 -5.31 12.37 20.33
C LEU A 18 -5.42 10.94 20.87
N LEU A 19 -4.47 10.06 20.52
CA LEU A 19 -4.38 8.71 21.08
C LEU A 19 -4.12 8.75 22.60
N LEU A 20 -3.21 9.60 23.07
CA LEU A 20 -2.94 9.78 24.50
C LEU A 20 -4.16 10.28 25.28
N ILE A 21 -4.89 11.25 24.72
CA ILE A 21 -6.14 11.74 25.29
C ILE A 21 -7.14 10.59 25.40
N ASN A 22 -7.32 9.78 24.34
CA ASN A 22 -8.20 8.62 24.41
C ASN A 22 -7.75 7.63 25.50
N PHE A 23 -6.46 7.34 25.59
CA PHE A 23 -5.93 6.40 26.59
C PHE A 23 -6.14 6.88 28.04
N ILE A 24 -6.04 8.19 28.30
CA ILE A 24 -6.20 8.77 29.64
C ILE A 24 -7.68 8.89 30.03
N PHE A 25 -8.54 9.31 29.10
CA PHE A 25 -9.93 9.66 29.41
C PHE A 25 -10.95 8.55 29.10
N ALA A 26 -10.64 7.58 28.24
CA ALA A 26 -11.59 6.54 27.87
C ALA A 26 -11.79 5.53 29.02
N PRO A 27 -13.04 5.11 29.30
CA PRO A 27 -13.31 4.08 30.30
C PRO A 27 -12.76 2.73 29.85
N HIS A 28 -11.81 2.19 30.63
CA HIS A 28 -11.21 0.89 30.38
C HIS A 28 -11.87 -0.19 31.25
N ASN A 29 -12.86 -0.91 30.71
CA ASN A 29 -13.51 -2.06 31.35
C ASN A 29 -13.27 -3.35 30.53
N PRO A 30 -12.18 -4.10 30.78
CA PRO A 30 -11.89 -5.35 30.11
C PRO A 30 -12.57 -6.54 30.81
N TYR A 31 -13.42 -7.26 30.07
CA TYR A 31 -13.96 -8.56 30.49
C TYR A 31 -13.67 -9.61 29.42
N ILE A 32 -13.85 -10.89 29.76
CA ILE A 32 -13.44 -12.03 28.91
C ILE A 32 -14.05 -11.93 27.51
N GLU A 33 -15.36 -11.72 27.41
CA GLU A 33 -16.07 -11.63 26.12
C GLU A 33 -15.76 -10.35 25.32
N LYS A 34 -15.26 -9.28 25.96
CA LYS A 34 -14.81 -8.08 25.24
C LYS A 34 -13.45 -8.28 24.60
N ARG A 35 -12.68 -9.24 25.12
CA ARG A 35 -11.33 -9.58 24.64
C ARG A 35 -11.32 -10.78 23.70
N SER A 36 -12.44 -11.48 23.54
CA SER A 36 -12.61 -12.52 22.53
C SER A 36 -12.99 -11.92 21.17
N VAL A 37 -12.72 -12.67 20.09
CA VAL A 37 -13.18 -12.31 18.74
C VAL A 37 -14.69 -12.44 18.72
N PHE A 38 -15.37 -11.47 18.12
CA PHE A 38 -16.82 -11.56 17.92
C PHE A 38 -17.14 -12.67 16.92
N GLU A 39 -17.82 -13.70 17.40
CA GLU A 39 -18.36 -14.80 16.61
C GLU A 39 -19.81 -14.98 17.05
N CYS A 40 -20.73 -15.26 16.11
CA CYS A 40 -22.17 -15.42 16.38
C CYS A 40 -22.47 -16.73 17.14
N GLY A 41 -21.91 -16.91 18.34
CA GLY A 41 -22.09 -18.08 19.20
C GLY A 41 -21.20 -19.28 18.86
N TYR A 42 -20.28 -19.16 17.91
CA TYR A 42 -19.30 -20.20 17.58
C TYR A 42 -17.92 -19.86 18.14
N HIS A 43 -17.18 -20.86 18.61
CA HIS A 43 -15.77 -20.67 18.94
C HIS A 43 -14.96 -20.62 17.64
N SER A 44 -14.10 -19.61 17.47
CA SER A 44 -13.22 -19.52 16.31
C SER A 44 -12.46 -20.84 16.12
N PHE A 45 -12.39 -21.30 14.87
CA PHE A 45 -11.79 -22.58 14.50
C PHE A 45 -10.33 -22.67 14.97
N LEU A 46 -10.09 -23.37 16.07
CA LEU A 46 -8.76 -23.66 16.60
C LEU A 46 -8.06 -24.65 15.65
N GLY A 47 -7.20 -24.14 14.77
CA GLY A 47 -6.34 -24.98 13.91
C GLY A 47 -6.26 -24.58 12.45
N GLN A 48 -7.11 -23.67 11.96
CA GLN A 48 -7.12 -23.27 10.55
C GLN A 48 -6.95 -21.74 10.38
N ASN A 49 -5.70 -21.28 10.53
CA ASN A 49 -5.33 -19.87 10.33
C ASN A 49 -5.29 -19.44 8.85
N ARG A 50 -5.50 -20.38 7.91
CA ARG A 50 -5.57 -20.10 6.48
C ARG A 50 -6.93 -20.50 5.96
N THR A 51 -7.68 -19.49 5.53
CA THR A 51 -8.91 -19.68 4.77
C THR A 51 -8.56 -19.95 3.31
N GLN A 52 -9.43 -20.66 2.61
CA GLN A 52 -9.33 -20.79 1.16
C GLN A 52 -9.60 -19.41 0.56
N PHE A 53 -8.61 -18.86 -0.15
CA PHE A 53 -8.74 -17.60 -0.86
C PHE A 53 -8.63 -17.86 -2.36
N SER A 54 -9.32 -17.04 -3.16
CA SER A 54 -9.16 -17.10 -4.61
C SER A 54 -7.77 -16.63 -5.01
N ILE A 55 -7.12 -17.36 -5.92
CA ILE A 55 -5.81 -16.97 -6.47
C ILE A 55 -5.84 -15.61 -7.16
N SER A 56 -7.02 -15.14 -7.58
CA SER A 56 -7.20 -13.83 -8.21
C SER A 56 -6.72 -12.67 -7.33
N PHE A 57 -6.87 -12.76 -6.00
CA PHE A 57 -6.36 -11.72 -5.09
C PHE A 57 -4.84 -11.65 -5.07
N PHE A 58 -4.18 -12.79 -5.21
CA PHE A 58 -2.73 -12.87 -5.28
C PHE A 58 -2.21 -12.30 -6.61
N ILE A 59 -2.84 -12.68 -7.72
CA ILE A 59 -2.49 -12.16 -9.05
C ILE A 59 -2.66 -10.64 -9.09
N PHE A 60 -3.73 -10.10 -8.51
CA PHE A 60 -3.92 -8.64 -8.41
C PHE A 60 -2.78 -7.94 -7.65
N ALA A 61 -2.34 -8.50 -6.52
CA ALA A 61 -1.23 -7.92 -5.75
C ALA A 61 0.11 -7.98 -6.50
N LEU A 62 0.34 -9.08 -7.24
CA LEU A 62 1.53 -9.25 -8.06
C LEU A 62 1.55 -8.26 -9.24
N LEU A 63 0.44 -8.13 -9.96
CA LEU A 63 0.28 -7.16 -11.03
C LEU A 63 0.45 -5.73 -10.52
N PHE A 64 -0.11 -5.39 -9.36
CA PHE A 64 0.09 -4.07 -8.75
C PHE A 64 1.57 -3.77 -8.49
N LEU A 65 2.32 -4.74 -7.94
CA LEU A 65 3.75 -4.58 -7.70
C LEU A 65 4.54 -4.41 -9.01
N LEU A 66 4.18 -5.16 -10.05
CA LEU A 66 4.81 -5.05 -11.36
C LEU A 66 4.57 -3.67 -11.97
N PHE A 67 3.32 -3.18 -12.00
CA PHE A 67 3.00 -1.84 -12.50
C PHE A 67 3.66 -0.70 -11.71
N ASP A 68 3.82 -0.85 -10.39
CA ASP A 68 4.52 0.16 -9.58
C ASP A 68 6.01 0.26 -9.98
N LEU A 69 6.65 -0.89 -10.26
CA LEU A 69 8.02 -0.91 -10.78
C LEU A 69 8.14 -0.31 -12.18
N GLU A 70 7.15 -0.50 -13.04
CA GLU A 70 7.13 0.12 -14.38
C GLU A 70 7.12 1.66 -14.27
N ILE A 71 6.25 2.22 -13.43
CA ILE A 71 6.16 3.66 -13.22
C ILE A 71 7.48 4.21 -12.66
N LEU A 72 8.10 3.48 -11.72
CA LEU A 72 9.40 3.84 -11.16
C LEU A 72 10.50 3.88 -12.23
N LEU A 73 10.49 2.95 -13.19
CA LEU A 73 11.45 2.92 -14.30
C LEU A 73 11.19 4.01 -15.36
N VAL A 74 9.93 4.43 -15.53
CA VAL A 74 9.55 5.52 -16.44
C VAL A 74 9.94 6.89 -15.87
N TYR A 75 9.95 7.06 -14.55
CA TYR A 75 10.19 8.35 -13.90
C TYR A 75 11.51 9.04 -14.27
N PRO A 76 12.69 8.36 -14.26
CA PRO A 76 13.96 8.97 -14.67
C PRO A 76 13.94 9.50 -16.11
N TYR A 77 13.24 8.80 -17.01
CA TYR A 77 13.09 9.26 -18.38
C TYR A 77 12.28 10.55 -18.45
N ILE A 78 11.16 10.66 -17.71
CA ILE A 78 10.34 11.88 -17.71
C ILE A 78 11.17 13.09 -17.25
N VAL A 79 11.97 12.91 -16.20
CA VAL A 79 12.83 13.99 -15.65
C VAL A 79 13.94 14.39 -16.63
N SER A 80 14.45 13.45 -17.43
CA SER A 80 15.55 13.65 -18.40
C SER A 80 15.09 13.70 -19.86
N ALA A 81 13.79 13.87 -20.12
CA ALA A 81 13.23 13.80 -21.47
C ALA A 81 13.83 14.86 -22.41
N TYR A 82 14.12 16.06 -21.89
CA TYR A 82 14.74 17.13 -22.66
C TYR A 82 16.19 16.82 -23.07
N THR A 83 16.96 16.15 -22.22
CA THR A 83 18.37 15.82 -22.50
C THR A 83 18.50 14.61 -23.43
N ASN A 84 17.60 13.64 -23.31
CA ASN A 84 17.65 12.41 -24.10
C ASN A 84 17.01 12.55 -25.49
N GLY A 85 16.18 13.59 -25.69
CA GLY A 85 15.56 13.91 -26.97
C GLY A 85 14.81 12.74 -27.61
N VAL A 86 14.87 12.64 -28.93
CA VAL A 86 14.16 11.62 -29.71
C VAL A 86 14.73 10.21 -29.47
N TYR A 87 16.02 10.08 -29.16
CA TYR A 87 16.65 8.79 -28.90
C TYR A 87 16.08 8.12 -27.63
N GLY A 88 15.97 8.89 -26.54
CA GLY A 88 15.35 8.39 -25.30
C GLY A 88 13.88 8.02 -25.51
N LEU A 89 13.15 8.79 -26.32
CA LEU A 89 11.75 8.48 -26.65
C LEU A 89 11.61 7.10 -27.32
N PHE A 90 12.48 6.78 -28.29
CA PHE A 90 12.44 5.47 -28.95
C PHE A 90 12.73 4.31 -28.00
N ILE A 91 13.70 4.46 -27.10
CA ILE A 91 14.01 3.44 -26.08
C ILE A 91 12.81 3.23 -25.16
N MET A 92 12.17 4.31 -24.72
CA MET A 92 11.00 4.22 -23.84
C MET A 92 9.79 3.63 -24.53
N LEU A 93 9.57 3.93 -25.80
CA LEU A 93 8.50 3.31 -26.58
C LEU A 93 8.73 1.81 -26.74
N MET A 94 9.96 1.38 -27.02
CA MET A 94 10.30 -0.06 -27.04
C MET A 94 10.09 -0.72 -25.68
N PHE A 95 10.47 -0.04 -24.60
CA PHE A 95 10.23 -0.52 -23.23
C PHE A 95 8.75 -0.71 -22.94
N PHE A 96 7.90 0.29 -23.25
CA PHE A 96 6.45 0.16 -23.08
C PHE A 96 5.84 -0.96 -23.93
N ILE A 97 6.28 -1.13 -25.18
CA ILE A 97 5.80 -2.23 -26.03
C ILE A 97 6.11 -3.58 -25.37
N ALA A 98 7.35 -3.78 -24.88
CA ALA A 98 7.75 -5.01 -24.22
C ALA A 98 6.89 -5.30 -22.98
N LEU A 99 6.62 -4.27 -22.16
CA LEU A 99 5.76 -4.38 -20.99
C LEU A 99 4.31 -4.70 -21.36
N THR A 100 3.74 -4.04 -22.36
CA THR A 100 2.37 -4.31 -22.82
C THR A 100 2.19 -5.74 -23.34
N ILE A 101 3.22 -6.30 -23.97
CA ILE A 101 3.22 -7.71 -24.41
C ILE A 101 3.26 -8.64 -23.20
N GLY A 102 4.11 -8.33 -22.21
CA GLY A 102 4.18 -9.08 -20.94
C GLY A 102 2.83 -9.09 -20.21
N LEU A 103 2.17 -7.93 -20.12
CA LEU A 103 0.85 -7.79 -19.52
C LEU A 103 -0.23 -8.56 -20.30
N GLY A 104 -0.17 -8.58 -21.63
CA GLY A 104 -1.16 -9.29 -22.44
C GLY A 104 -1.05 -10.83 -22.37
N PHE A 105 0.08 -11.36 -21.89
CA PHE A 105 0.26 -12.80 -21.67
C PHE A 105 -0.28 -13.27 -20.32
N GLU A 106 -0.32 -12.40 -19.31
CA GLU A 106 -0.79 -12.71 -17.96
C GLU A 106 -2.33 -12.72 -17.86
#